data_AF-A0A4R8LGG9-F1
#
_entry.id   AF-A0A4R8LGG9-F1
#
_cell.length_a   1.000
_cell.length_b   1.000
_cell.length_c   1.000
_cell.angle_alpha   90.00
_cell.angle_beta   90.00
_cell.angle_gamma   90.00
#
_symmetry.space_group_name_H-M   'P 1'
#
loop_
_entity.id
_entity.type
_entity.pdbx_description
1 polymer ?
#
loop_
_entity_poly.entity_id
_entity_poly.type
_entity_poly.pdbx_seq_one_letter_code
_entity_poly.pdbx_strand_id
1 'polypeptide(L)'
;MLLIYRTTDGLGPAHHRSVATSVCVVEEARSIHSFASRDAFLGYCRPYSVFTEQELSRFWSNKRYPHIIRFTYNIALKKRITRGALIENFGLDANAYWGFLPLTHTQFINIIKSGGVHESLVIH
;
A
#
# COMPACT_ATOMS: atom_id res chain seq x y z
N MET A 1 -7.59 -4.70 4.37
CA MET A 1 -6.30 -4.19 4.91
C MET A 1 -5.28 -4.10 3.79
N LEU A 2 -4.28 -3.23 3.93
CA LEU A 2 -3.16 -3.09 3.00
C LEU A 2 -1.84 -3.33 3.73
N LEU A 3 -0.87 -3.91 3.01
CA LEU A 3 0.51 -4.00 3.45
C LEU A 3 1.35 -3.09 2.56
N ILE A 4 2.00 -2.09 3.14
CA ILE A 4 2.85 -1.16 2.40
C ILE A 4 4.15 -1.87 2.02
N TYR A 5 4.44 -1.87 0.72
CA TYR A 5 5.63 -2.44 0.13
C TYR A 5 6.45 -1.34 -0.53
N ARG A 6 7.73 -1.26 -0.14
CA ARG A 6 8.70 -0.33 -0.72
C ARG A 6 9.57 -1.08 -1.70
N THR A 7 9.64 -0.59 -2.93
CA THR A 7 10.50 -1.12 -3.98
C THR A 7 11.97 -0.75 -3.74
N THR A 8 12.86 -1.45 -4.45
CA THR A 8 14.31 -1.24 -4.40
C THR A 8 14.69 0.22 -4.65
N ASP A 9 15.77 0.65 -4.02
CA ASP A 9 16.42 1.94 -4.23
C ASP A 9 17.38 1.93 -5.43
N GLY A 10 17.51 0.78 -6.12
CA GLY A 10 18.39 0.61 -7.28
C GLY A 10 19.86 0.34 -6.92
N LEU A 11 20.22 0.29 -5.64
CA LEU A 11 21.60 0.08 -5.18
C LEU A 11 22.00 -1.40 -5.06
N GLY A 12 21.08 -2.31 -5.40
CA GLY A 12 21.31 -3.75 -5.35
C GLY A 12 20.05 -4.56 -5.67
N PRO A 13 20.13 -5.89 -5.56
CA PRO A 13 19.02 -6.77 -5.92
C PRO A 13 17.77 -6.48 -5.10
N ALA A 14 16.65 -6.26 -5.79
CA ALA A 14 15.34 -6.02 -5.17
C ALA A 14 14.93 -7.14 -4.19
N HIS A 15 15.45 -8.35 -4.41
CA HIS A 15 15.29 -9.51 -3.53
C HIS A 15 15.64 -9.19 -2.06
N HIS A 16 16.70 -8.42 -1.82
CA HIS A 16 17.17 -8.09 -0.47
C HIS A 16 16.84 -6.66 -0.04
N ARG A 17 16.53 -5.77 -1.00
CA ARG A 17 16.34 -4.33 -0.73
C ARG A 17 14.89 -3.88 -0.71
N SER A 18 14.01 -4.53 -1.48
CA SER A 18 12.57 -4.24 -1.39
C SER A 18 11.97 -4.88 -0.14
N VAL A 19 11.07 -4.18 0.53
CA VAL A 19 10.59 -4.56 1.88
C VAL A 19 9.13 -4.24 2.09
N ALA A 20 8.41 -5.13 2.79
CA ALA A 20 7.17 -4.79 3.47
C ALA A 20 7.46 -4.10 4.81
N THR A 21 6.73 -3.03 5.11
CA THR A 21 7.06 -2.14 6.24
C THR A 21 5.92 -1.87 7.22
N SER A 22 4.66 -1.88 6.77
CA SER A 22 3.56 -1.46 7.61
C SER A 22 2.21 -1.94 7.12
N VAL A 23 1.27 -2.01 8.05
CA VAL A 23 -0.13 -2.36 7.83
C VAL A 23 -0.98 -1.10 7.89
N CYS A 24 -1.87 -0.98 6.91
CA CYS A 24 -2.84 0.09 6.80
C CYS A 24 -4.26 -0.48 6.73
N VAL A 25 -5.23 0.26 7.28
CA VAL A 25 -6.65 -0.05 7.14
C VAL A 25 -7.25 0.86 6.09
N VAL A 26 -7.90 0.27 5.09
CA VAL A 26 -8.64 1.02 4.07
C VAL A 26 -9.90 1.54 4.70
N GLU A 27 -10.10 2.85 4.63
CA GLU A 27 -11.30 3.51 5.10
C GLU A 27 -12.31 3.64 3.98
N GLU A 28 -11.83 3.98 2.78
CA GLU A 28 -12.69 4.27 1.64
C GLU A 28 -11.93 4.04 0.33
N ALA A 29 -12.61 3.47 -0.66
CA ALA A 29 -12.11 3.37 -2.03
C ALA A 29 -13.13 3.98 -2.99
N ARG A 30 -12.69 4.92 -3.81
CA ARG A 30 -13.55 5.63 -4.77
C ARG A 30 -12.92 5.69 -6.15
N SER A 31 -13.78 5.81 -7.14
CA SER A 31 -13.37 6.23 -8.48
C SER A 31 -13.27 7.76 -8.54
N ILE A 32 -12.26 8.29 -9.22
CA ILE A 32 -12.14 9.71 -9.56
C ILE A 32 -13.34 10.20 -10.39
N HIS A 33 -14.03 9.29 -11.07
CA HIS A 33 -15.23 9.60 -11.84
C HIS A 33 -16.47 9.77 -10.95
N SER A 34 -16.39 9.42 -9.66
CA SER A 34 -17.49 9.61 -8.71
C SER A 34 -17.60 11.03 -8.14
N PHE A 35 -16.67 11.93 -8.48
CA PHE A 35 -16.73 13.32 -8.04
C PHE A 35 -17.45 14.18 -9.06
N ALA A 36 -18.34 15.06 -8.58
CA ALA A 36 -19.10 15.97 -9.42
C ALA A 36 -18.24 17.07 -10.07
N SER A 37 -17.10 17.41 -9.47
CA SER A 37 -16.22 18.48 -9.97
C SER A 37 -14.77 18.28 -9.54
N ARG A 38 -13.86 19.03 -10.17
CA ARG A 38 -12.44 19.10 -9.77
C ARG A 38 -12.29 19.53 -8.32
N ASP A 39 -13.04 20.55 -7.90
CA ASP A 39 -12.94 21.10 -6.55
C ASP A 39 -13.42 20.10 -5.49
N ALA A 40 -14.45 19.31 -5.80
CA ALA A 40 -14.90 18.21 -4.92
C ALA A 40 -13.81 17.14 -4.76
N PHE A 41 -13.12 16.78 -5.85
CA PHE A 41 -11.99 15.86 -5.81
C PHE A 41 -10.80 16.42 -5.02
N LEU A 42 -10.40 17.68 -5.26
CA LEU A 42 -9.31 18.32 -4.54
C LEU A 42 -9.64 18.47 -3.06
N GLY A 43 -10.86 18.88 -2.72
CA GLY A 43 -11.35 18.99 -1.35
C GLY A 43 -11.31 17.65 -0.61
N TYR A 44 -11.65 16.56 -1.29
CA TYR A 44 -11.54 15.21 -0.74
C TYR A 44 -10.08 14.78 -0.49
N CYS A 45 -9.16 15.08 -1.41
CA CYS A 45 -7.76 14.64 -1.29
C CYS A 45 -6.90 15.51 -0.36
N ARG A 46 -7.13 16.83 -0.31
CA ARG A 46 -6.27 17.81 0.38
C ARG A 46 -5.87 17.45 1.83
N PRO A 47 -6.76 16.93 2.70
CA PRO A 47 -6.40 16.74 4.12
C PRO A 47 -5.28 15.73 4.37
N TYR A 48 -5.12 14.72 3.51
CA TYR A 48 -4.24 13.57 3.77
C TYR A 48 -3.43 13.11 2.54
N SER A 49 -3.38 13.90 1.47
CA SER A 49 -2.63 13.53 0.28
C SER A 49 -1.15 13.84 0.43
N VAL A 50 -0.31 12.90 0.03
CA VAL A 50 1.14 13.12 -0.16
C VAL A 50 1.45 13.84 -1.48
N PHE A 51 0.45 14.05 -2.33
CA PHE A 51 0.58 14.74 -3.61
C PHE A 51 0.26 16.21 -3.47
N THR A 52 1.01 17.03 -4.20
CA THR A 52 0.74 18.46 -4.32
C THR A 52 -0.58 18.71 -5.06
N GLU A 53 -1.17 19.88 -4.86
CA GLU A 53 -2.39 20.26 -5.59
C GLU A 53 -2.19 20.25 -7.11
N GLN A 54 -0.99 20.57 -7.59
CA GLN A 54 -0.66 20.52 -9.01
C GLN A 54 -0.68 19.09 -9.55
N GLU A 55 -0.12 18.13 -8.81
CA GLU A 55 -0.17 16.70 -9.15
C GLU A 55 -1.60 16.18 -9.12
N LEU A 56 -2.37 16.49 -8.08
CA LEU A 56 -3.78 16.12 -7.97
C LEU A 56 -4.58 16.70 -9.15
N SER A 57 -4.35 17.96 -9.49
CA SER A 57 -4.99 18.59 -10.65
C SER A 57 -4.64 17.89 -11.95
N ARG A 58 -3.39 17.47 -12.13
CA ARG A 58 -2.96 16.67 -13.27
C ARG A 58 -3.66 15.31 -13.31
N PHE A 59 -3.80 14.62 -12.18
CA PHE A 59 -4.54 13.36 -12.08
C PHE A 59 -6.02 13.54 -12.43
N TRP A 60 -6.62 14.65 -11.99
CA TRP A 60 -7.99 15.00 -12.36
C TRP A 60 -8.14 15.22 -13.87
N SER A 61 -7.22 15.94 -14.50
CA SER A 61 -7.30 16.26 -15.94
C SER A 61 -7.04 15.04 -16.82
N ASN A 62 -6.05 14.21 -16.48
CA ASN A 62 -5.67 13.08 -17.32
C ASN A 62 -6.44 11.78 -16.99
N LYS A 63 -7.09 11.70 -15.83
CA LYS A 63 -7.81 10.50 -15.34
C LYS A 63 -6.99 9.21 -15.38
N ARG A 64 -5.66 9.30 -15.44
CA ARG A 64 -4.76 8.16 -15.62
C ARG A 64 -4.78 7.21 -14.42
N TYR A 65 -5.07 7.74 -13.24
CA TYR A 65 -5.17 6.99 -11.99
C TYR A 65 -6.60 7.11 -11.46
N PRO A 66 -7.53 6.27 -11.94
CA PRO A 66 -8.94 6.43 -11.65
C PRO A 66 -9.34 5.97 -10.26
N HIS A 67 -8.50 5.20 -9.56
CA HIS A 67 -8.80 4.66 -8.24
C HIS A 67 -8.11 5.46 -7.14
N ILE A 68 -8.88 5.87 -6.14
CA ILE A 68 -8.42 6.62 -4.99
C ILE A 68 -8.71 5.79 -3.75
N ILE A 69 -7.69 5.55 -2.94
CA ILE A 69 -7.79 4.78 -1.70
C ILE A 69 -7.44 5.71 -0.55
N ARG A 70 -8.38 5.89 0.38
CA ARG A 70 -8.15 6.54 1.66
C ARG A 70 -7.93 5.46 2.70
N PHE A 71 -6.84 5.58 3.45
CA PHE A 71 -6.43 4.59 4.42
C PHE A 71 -5.73 5.25 5.59
N THR A 72 -5.79 4.61 6.75
CA THR A 72 -5.04 5.01 7.94
C THR A 72 -3.81 4.14 8.11
N TYR A 73 -2.74 4.73 8.63
CA TYR A 73 -1.50 4.04 8.94
C TYR A 73 -1.57 3.47 10.35
N ASN A 74 -1.87 2.18 10.48
CA ASN A 74 -2.19 1.58 11.77
C ASN A 74 -0.94 1.07 12.49
N ILE A 75 -0.09 0.29 11.82
CA ILE A 75 0.98 -0.47 12.49
C ILE A 75 2.24 -0.51 11.63
N ALA A 76 3.35 -0.03 12.17
CA ALA A 76 4.68 -0.27 11.60
C ALA A 76 5.19 -1.66 12.03
N LEU A 77 5.74 -2.43 11.09
CA LEU A 77 6.43 -3.67 11.41
C LEU A 77 7.73 -3.34 12.16
N LYS A 78 7.96 -3.97 13.31
CA LYS A 78 9.22 -3.87 14.06
C LYS A 78 10.40 -4.41 13.24
N LYS A 79 10.14 -5.44 12.44
CA LYS A 79 11.08 -6.04 11.50
C LYS A 79 10.57 -5.88 10.07
N ARG A 80 11.39 -5.26 9.22
CA ARG A 80 11.11 -5.18 7.77
C ARG A 80 11.25 -6.57 7.15
N ILE A 81 10.29 -6.96 6.32
CA ILE A 81 10.32 -8.25 5.63
C ILE A 81 10.75 -8.02 4.19
N THR A 82 11.90 -8.59 3.81
CA THR A 82 12.46 -8.47 2.46
C THR A 82 11.60 -9.18 1.42
N ARG A 83 11.67 -8.75 0.15
CA ARG A 83 11.05 -9.46 -0.99
C ARG A 83 11.45 -10.93 -1.07
N GLY A 84 12.70 -11.27 -0.79
CA GLY A 84 13.15 -12.66 -0.76
C GLY A 84 12.39 -13.48 0.26
N ALA A 85 12.37 -13.03 1.51
CA ALA A 85 11.53 -13.65 2.54
C ALA A 85 10.05 -13.74 2.13
N LEU A 86 9.47 -12.70 1.50
CA LEU A 86 8.11 -12.71 0.96
C LEU A 86 7.86 -13.85 -0.03
N ILE A 87 8.83 -14.14 -0.91
CA ILE A 87 8.75 -15.22 -1.90
C ILE A 87 9.02 -16.58 -1.25
N GLU A 88 10.16 -16.71 -0.58
CA GLU A 88 10.70 -17.97 -0.09
C GLU A 88 9.92 -18.52 1.11
N ASN A 89 9.54 -17.65 2.05
CA ASN A 89 8.93 -18.06 3.33
C ASN A 89 7.41 -17.90 3.34
N PHE A 90 6.87 -17.03 2.48
CA PHE A 90 5.42 -16.75 2.45
C PHE A 90 4.77 -17.07 1.08
N GLY A 91 5.54 -17.61 0.12
CA GLY A 91 5.01 -18.14 -1.12
C GLY A 91 4.42 -17.10 -2.06
N LEU A 92 4.88 -15.85 -2.02
CA LEU A 92 4.49 -14.85 -3.01
C LEU A 92 5.16 -15.14 -4.35
N ASP A 93 4.43 -14.99 -5.45
CA ASP A 93 4.96 -15.21 -6.79
C ASP A 93 6.02 -14.16 -7.14
N ALA A 94 7.22 -14.63 -7.44
CA ALA A 94 8.34 -13.82 -7.85
C ALA A 94 8.09 -13.08 -9.19
N ASN A 95 7.23 -13.62 -10.05
CA ASN A 95 6.95 -13.06 -11.38
C ASN A 95 5.69 -12.18 -11.42
N ALA A 96 4.94 -12.10 -10.32
CA ALA A 96 3.74 -11.28 -10.24
C ALA A 96 4.07 -9.77 -10.25
N TYR A 97 3.04 -8.95 -10.53
CA TYR A 97 3.16 -7.50 -10.46
C TYR A 97 3.15 -7.00 -9.01
N TRP A 98 4.31 -6.52 -8.53
CA TRP A 98 4.51 -6.07 -7.14
C TRP A 98 3.99 -4.66 -6.82
N GLY A 99 3.37 -3.97 -7.80
CA GLY A 99 2.79 -2.64 -7.56
C GLY A 99 1.45 -2.70 -6.83
N PHE A 100 0.67 -3.77 -7.03
CA PHE A 100 -0.56 -4.04 -6.28
C PHE A 100 -0.86 -5.54 -6.38
N LEU A 101 -0.62 -6.27 -5.29
CA LEU A 101 -0.67 -7.74 -5.28
C LEU A 101 -1.69 -8.19 -4.21
N PRO A 102 -2.67 -9.04 -4.56
CA PRO A 102 -3.54 -9.64 -3.56
C PRO A 102 -2.75 -10.63 -2.70
N LEU A 103 -3.05 -10.65 -1.40
CA LEU A 103 -2.53 -11.64 -0.46
C LEU A 103 -3.68 -12.49 0.05
N THR A 104 -3.42 -13.78 0.23
CA THR A 104 -4.33 -14.62 1.01
C THR A 104 -4.31 -14.19 2.47
N HIS A 105 -5.38 -14.50 3.21
CA HIS A 105 -5.46 -14.24 4.63
C HIS A 105 -4.26 -14.85 5.39
N THR A 106 -3.92 -16.10 5.09
CA THR A 106 -2.79 -16.80 5.71
C THR A 106 -1.45 -16.12 5.43
N GLN A 107 -1.21 -15.70 4.19
CA GLN A 107 0.00 -14.96 3.83
C GLN A 107 0.11 -13.67 4.63
N PHE A 108 -0.96 -12.88 4.64
CA PHE A 108 -1.00 -11.61 5.35
C PHE A 108 -0.70 -11.78 6.85
N ILE A 109 -1.39 -12.71 7.51
CA ILE A 109 -1.22 -12.98 8.94
C ILE A 109 0.20 -13.46 9.27
N ASN A 110 0.77 -14.35 8.46
CA ASN A 110 2.13 -14.86 8.69
C ASN A 110 3.19 -13.77 8.50
N ILE A 111 3.02 -12.89 7.51
CA ILE A 111 3.92 -11.78 7.25
C ILE A 111 3.92 -10.78 8.42
N ILE A 112 2.76 -10.38 8.91
CA ILE A 112 2.68 -9.38 10.00
C ILE A 112 3.21 -9.93 11.33
N LYS A 113 2.97 -11.23 11.61
CA LYS A 113 3.57 -11.92 12.78
C LYS A 113 5.10 -11.93 12.68
N SER A 114 5.64 -12.28 11.51
CA SER A 114 7.09 -12.24 11.27
C SER A 114 7.67 -10.83 11.37
N GLY A 115 6.87 -9.81 11.01
CA GLY A 115 7.19 -8.41 11.18
C GLY A 115 7.15 -7.90 12.63
N GLY A 116 6.81 -8.76 13.60
CA GLY A 116 6.79 -8.43 15.03
C GLY A 116 5.53 -7.70 15.49
N VAL A 117 4.43 -7.82 14.74
CA VAL A 117 3.11 -7.32 15.15
C VAL A 117 2.43 -8.38 16.02
N HIS A 118 1.99 -7.99 17.21
CA HIS A 118 1.21 -8.87 18.08
C HIS A 118 -0.22 -9.02 17.55
N GLU A 119 -0.75 -10.24 17.61
CA GLU A 119 -2.10 -10.59 17.13
C GLU A 119 -3.21 -9.72 17.76
N SER A 120 -3.02 -9.26 18.99
CA SER A 120 -3.98 -8.39 19.70
C SER A 120 -4.21 -7.03 19.06
N LEU A 121 -3.37 -6.62 18.10
CA LEU A 121 -3.53 -5.36 17.35
C LEU A 121 -4.32 -5.55 16.04
N VAL A 122 -4.62 -6.79 15.66
CA VAL A 122 -5.39 -7.13 14.45
C VAL A 122 -6.81 -7.45 14.87
N ILE A 123 -7.60 -6.39 15.08
CA ILE A 123 -9.00 -6.50 15.48
C ILE A 123 -9.78 -7.19 14.34
N HIS A 124 -10.50 -8.27 14.67
CA HIS A 124 -11.43 -9.01 13.80
C HIS A 124 -12.72 -8.24 13.56
#